data_AF-A0A6J7TXF6-F1
#
_entry.id   AF-A0A6J7TXF6-F1
#
_cell.length_a   1.000
_cell.length_b   1.000
_cell.length_c   1.000
_cell.angle_alpha   90.00
_cell.angle_beta   90.00
_cell.angle_gamma   90.00
#
_symmetry.space_group_name_H-M   'P 1'
#
loop_
_entity.id
_entity.type
_entity.pdbx_description
1 polymer ?
#
loop_
_entity_poly.entity_id
_entity_poly.type
_entity_poly.pdbx_seq_one_letter_code
_entity_poly.pdbx_strand_id
1 'polypeptide(L)'
;MNSNNFDMSSPVNRRRFLLTGGFAIATTTLLAACGKGPQSPAGAFPRIGEVPPTTGLPTAAPTDEVLLRTATSLEFNAIDTYKKVLELGLFTGSAAGTAAVVNRFKADHEAHAKALSGVITEAKGETFECANEQINKLYINPALDLILGNKDAGIAASDTPLDDVMALALGLETLAAETYQFYVSLLSQPKLRAAAMGIGEQESRHAAVLAQAINPGIAGIGPSTNEKTGKPNPAAVPGPFGSLGTIAVALGKPNEAGNKTTLNMETPSLNSMAYEYAKCS
;
A
#
# COMPACT_ATOMS: atom_id res chain seq x y z
N MET A 1 -8.75 -65.63 -11.50
CA MET A 1 -9.49 -64.36 -11.73
C MET A 1 -8.86 -63.29 -10.86
N ASN A 2 -8.29 -62.29 -11.52
CA ASN A 2 -7.71 -61.00 -11.10
C ASN A 2 -6.81 -60.88 -9.85
N SER A 3 -5.51 -60.98 -10.14
CA SER A 3 -4.44 -60.20 -9.51
C SER A 3 -4.60 -58.70 -9.85
N ASN A 4 -4.22 -57.80 -8.93
CA ASN A 4 -3.68 -56.47 -9.27
C ASN A 4 -2.82 -55.97 -8.10
N ASN A 5 -1.53 -56.30 -8.17
CA ASN A 5 -0.46 -55.50 -7.60
C ASN A 5 -0.34 -54.20 -8.41
N PHE A 6 -0.27 -53.05 -7.76
CA PHE A 6 0.49 -51.93 -8.29
C PHE A 6 1.37 -51.34 -7.20
N ASP A 7 2.61 -51.82 -7.23
CA ASP A 7 3.79 -51.20 -6.64
C ASP A 7 4.11 -49.93 -7.43
N MET A 8 4.34 -48.80 -6.74
CA MET A 8 4.80 -47.55 -7.35
C MET A 8 5.96 -46.98 -6.53
N SER A 9 7.12 -47.61 -6.67
CA SER A 9 8.41 -47.01 -6.32
C SER A 9 9.11 -46.46 -7.57
N SER A 10 9.01 -45.15 -7.83
CA SER A 10 10.15 -44.32 -8.26
C SER A 10 9.86 -42.81 -8.38
N PRO A 11 10.88 -41.96 -8.23
CA PRO A 11 10.74 -40.55 -7.82
C PRO A 11 10.66 -39.59 -9.01
N VAL A 12 9.63 -38.76 -9.05
CA VAL A 12 9.57 -37.64 -10.00
C VAL A 12 10.37 -36.47 -9.42
N ASN A 13 11.59 -36.29 -9.91
CA ASN A 13 12.48 -35.18 -9.55
C ASN A 13 11.99 -33.87 -10.18
N ARG A 14 11.64 -32.88 -9.35
CA ARG A 14 11.12 -31.54 -9.75
C ARG A 14 12.02 -30.81 -10.77
N ARG A 15 13.31 -31.14 -10.84
CA ARG A 15 14.27 -30.48 -11.74
C ARG A 15 14.18 -30.92 -13.21
N ARG A 16 13.52 -32.05 -13.54
CA ARG A 16 13.35 -32.51 -14.93
C ARG A 16 12.06 -32.05 -15.60
N PHE A 17 11.08 -31.56 -14.83
CA PHE A 17 9.81 -31.07 -15.37
C PHE A 17 9.93 -29.71 -16.06
N LEU A 18 10.91 -28.89 -15.67
CA LEU A 18 11.12 -27.55 -16.25
C LEU A 18 12.06 -27.53 -17.47
N LEU A 19 12.64 -28.67 -17.86
CA LEU A 19 13.60 -28.75 -18.97
C LEU A 19 13.02 -29.34 -20.26
N THR A 20 11.76 -29.81 -20.27
CA THR A 20 11.11 -30.44 -21.44
C THR A 20 9.82 -29.75 -21.90
N GLY A 21 9.48 -28.59 -21.35
CA GLY A 21 8.26 -27.83 -21.67
C GLY A 21 8.40 -26.79 -22.79
N GLY A 22 9.25 -27.03 -23.79
CA GLY A 22 9.36 -26.17 -24.97
C GLY A 22 8.24 -26.47 -25.97
N PHE A 23 7.28 -25.55 -26.13
CA PHE A 23 6.37 -25.52 -27.28
C PHE A 23 6.58 -24.21 -28.04
N ALA A 24 7.25 -24.32 -29.19
CA ALA A 24 7.34 -23.28 -30.20
C ALA A 24 6.07 -23.33 -31.06
N ILE A 25 5.35 -22.21 -31.18
CA ILE A 25 4.43 -21.96 -32.29
C ILE A 25 4.78 -20.59 -32.85
N ALA A 26 5.35 -20.60 -34.05
CA ALA A 26 5.55 -19.43 -34.89
C ALA A 26 4.38 -19.33 -35.88
N THR A 27 3.65 -18.22 -35.86
CA THR A 27 2.82 -17.75 -36.99
C THR A 27 2.72 -16.22 -36.99
N THR A 28 3.54 -15.62 -37.85
CA THR A 28 3.27 -14.49 -38.78
C THR A 28 2.28 -13.37 -38.41
N THR A 29 2.85 -12.16 -38.28
CA THR A 29 2.41 -10.82 -38.71
C THR A 29 0.92 -10.59 -39.04
N LEU A 30 0.31 -9.58 -38.40
CA LEU A 30 -0.62 -8.61 -39.02
C LEU A 30 -0.84 -7.39 -38.07
N LEU A 31 -0.67 -6.20 -38.65
CA LEU A 31 -1.16 -4.85 -38.27
C LEU A 31 -0.55 -4.11 -37.07
N ALA A 32 0.52 -3.36 -37.38
CA ALA A 32 0.70 -2.02 -36.84
C ALA A 32 -0.34 -1.06 -37.45
N ALA A 33 -1.30 -0.58 -36.65
CA ALA A 33 -2.01 0.70 -36.85
C ALA A 33 -3.06 0.91 -35.74
N CYS A 34 -2.72 1.70 -34.72
CA CYS A 34 -3.61 2.48 -33.85
C CYS A 34 -2.70 3.35 -32.96
N GLY A 35 -2.61 4.68 -33.05
CA GLY A 35 -3.15 5.65 -33.99
C GLY A 35 -2.37 6.96 -33.77
N LYS A 36 -2.01 7.66 -34.86
CA LYS A 36 -1.60 9.06 -34.77
C LYS A 36 -2.88 9.90 -34.74
N GLY A 37 -3.34 10.22 -33.54
CA GLY A 37 -4.42 11.19 -33.31
C GLY A 37 -3.86 12.57 -32.92
N PRO A 38 -4.58 13.67 -33.18
CA PRO A 38 -4.22 14.99 -32.68
C PRO A 38 -4.24 15.02 -31.16
N GLN A 39 -3.37 15.83 -30.56
CA GLN A 39 -3.25 16.03 -29.11
C GLN A 39 -4.62 16.33 -28.47
N SER A 40 -4.95 15.58 -27.42
CA SER A 40 -6.10 15.85 -26.57
C SER A 40 -6.01 17.27 -25.98
N PRO A 41 -7.10 18.06 -25.97
CA PRO A 41 -7.12 19.36 -25.31
C PRO A 41 -6.81 19.24 -23.81
N ALA A 42 -6.20 20.27 -23.23
CA ALA A 42 -5.92 20.33 -21.81
C ALA A 42 -7.22 20.15 -20.99
N GLY A 43 -7.21 19.24 -20.00
CA GLY A 43 -8.30 19.04 -19.05
C GLY A 43 -9.12 17.75 -19.18
N ALA A 44 -8.73 16.78 -20.01
CA ALA A 44 -9.39 15.47 -20.07
C ALA A 44 -8.75 14.45 -19.09
N PHE A 45 -9.59 13.67 -18.41
CA PHE A 45 -9.16 12.54 -17.57
C PHE A 45 -8.39 11.48 -18.39
N PRO A 46 -7.34 10.85 -17.83
CA PRO A 46 -6.55 9.85 -18.55
C PRO A 46 -7.41 8.67 -19.01
N ARG A 47 -7.35 8.35 -20.31
CA ARG A 47 -7.98 7.17 -20.91
C ARG A 47 -6.98 6.01 -20.97
N ILE A 48 -7.48 4.80 -20.75
CA ILE A 48 -6.71 3.55 -20.93
C ILE A 48 -6.20 3.50 -22.37
N GLY A 49 -4.88 3.57 -22.56
CA GLY A 49 -4.20 3.43 -23.86
C GLY A 49 -3.44 4.66 -24.37
N GLU A 50 -3.56 5.83 -23.74
CA GLU A 50 -2.70 6.99 -24.05
C GLU A 50 -1.64 7.18 -22.97
N VAL A 51 -0.39 6.87 -23.30
CA VAL A 51 0.78 7.19 -22.47
C VAL A 51 1.32 8.53 -22.98
N PRO A 52 1.26 9.62 -22.18
CA PRO A 52 1.96 10.85 -22.54
C PRO A 52 3.44 10.51 -22.78
N PRO A 53 4.11 11.10 -23.79
CA PRO A 53 5.55 10.94 -23.94
C PRO A 53 6.21 11.55 -22.70
N THR A 54 6.53 10.69 -21.75
CA THR A 54 7.34 11.03 -20.59
C THR A 54 8.76 10.61 -20.93
N THR A 55 9.73 11.47 -20.63
CA THR A 55 11.13 11.06 -20.60
C THR A 55 11.22 9.92 -19.59
N GLY A 56 11.45 8.70 -20.06
CA GLY A 56 11.58 7.55 -19.17
C GLY A 56 12.67 7.83 -18.15
N LEU A 57 12.35 7.68 -16.87
CA LEU A 57 13.35 7.72 -15.81
C LEU A 57 14.37 6.60 -16.09
N PRO A 58 15.66 6.78 -15.77
CA PRO A 58 16.66 5.73 -15.94
C PRO A 58 16.20 4.45 -15.24
N THR A 59 16.15 3.33 -15.98
CA THR A 59 15.86 2.03 -15.38
C THR A 59 17.08 1.57 -14.59
N ALA A 60 17.03 1.70 -13.27
CA ALA A 60 18.02 1.15 -12.35
C ALA A 60 17.35 0.16 -11.40
N ALA A 61 18.04 -0.95 -11.08
CA ALA A 61 17.59 -1.82 -10.01
C ALA A 61 17.66 -1.05 -8.68
N PRO A 62 16.66 -1.16 -7.79
CA PRO A 62 16.69 -0.46 -6.51
C PRO A 62 17.87 -0.94 -5.67
N THR A 63 18.71 0.00 -5.24
CA THR A 63 19.80 -0.28 -4.29
C THR A 63 19.24 -0.32 -2.87
N ASP A 64 20.03 -0.82 -1.90
CA ASP A 64 19.68 -0.74 -0.48
C ASP A 64 19.35 0.71 -0.07
N GLU A 65 20.11 1.69 -0.56
CA GLU A 65 19.87 3.10 -0.30
C GLU A 65 18.54 3.58 -0.88
N VAL A 66 18.21 3.23 -2.12
CA VAL A 66 16.91 3.57 -2.74
C VAL A 66 15.75 3.00 -1.94
N LEU A 67 15.86 1.75 -1.50
CA LEU A 67 14.82 1.12 -0.66
C LEU A 67 14.67 1.84 0.68
N LEU A 68 15.78 2.13 1.37
CA LEU A 68 15.73 2.84 2.65
C LEU A 68 15.21 4.27 2.53
N ARG A 69 15.60 5.01 1.47
CA ARG A 69 15.05 6.33 1.16
C ARG A 69 13.56 6.26 0.88
N THR A 70 13.11 5.26 0.14
CA THR A 70 11.69 5.05 -0.16
C THR A 70 10.90 4.71 1.10
N ALA A 71 11.40 3.83 1.96
CA ALA A 71 10.79 3.54 3.26
C ALA A 71 10.71 4.80 4.13
N THR A 72 11.78 5.61 4.17
CA THR A 72 11.79 6.88 4.91
C THR A 72 10.70 7.81 4.39
N SER A 73 10.56 7.92 3.06
CA SER A 73 9.52 8.75 2.45
C SER A 73 8.09 8.29 2.80
N LEU A 74 7.89 6.97 2.93
CA LEU A 74 6.61 6.38 3.34
C LEU A 74 6.28 6.71 4.80
N GLU A 75 7.27 6.70 5.69
CA GLU A 75 7.09 7.17 7.07
C GLU A 75 6.64 8.64 7.11
N PHE A 76 7.22 9.49 6.26
CA PHE A 76 6.78 10.90 6.16
C PHE A 76 5.36 11.04 5.62
N ASN A 77 4.93 10.20 4.68
CA ASN A 77 3.52 10.16 4.27
C ASN A 77 2.59 9.85 5.45
N ALA A 78 2.95 8.88 6.28
CA ALA A 78 2.19 8.53 7.47
C ALA A 78 2.19 9.68 8.49
N ILE A 79 3.34 10.25 8.82
CA ILE A 79 3.49 11.40 9.73
C ILE A 79 2.59 12.56 9.31
N ASP A 80 2.67 12.95 8.04
CA ASP A 80 1.91 14.10 7.52
C ASP A 80 0.40 13.81 7.49
N THR A 81 0.01 12.59 7.15
CA THR A 81 -1.40 12.17 7.23
C THR A 81 -1.90 12.20 8.67
N TYR A 82 -1.14 11.67 9.62
CA TYR A 82 -1.48 11.67 11.04
C TYR A 82 -1.62 13.10 11.60
N LYS A 83 -0.70 14.00 11.26
CA LYS A 83 -0.83 15.44 11.59
C LYS A 83 -2.13 16.00 11.03
N LYS A 84 -2.38 15.76 9.74
CA LYS A 84 -3.56 16.29 9.07
C LYS A 84 -4.85 15.82 9.73
N VAL A 85 -4.99 14.53 10.05
CA VAL A 85 -6.23 14.00 10.64
C VAL A 85 -6.46 14.47 12.07
N LEU A 86 -5.39 14.72 12.84
CA LEU A 86 -5.49 15.34 14.17
C LEU A 86 -6.02 16.78 14.07
N GLU A 87 -5.58 17.54 13.08
CA GLU A 87 -6.03 18.92 12.84
C GLU A 87 -7.51 19.01 12.41
N LEU A 88 -8.10 17.93 11.87
CA LEU A 88 -9.51 17.90 11.48
C LEU A 88 -10.46 18.01 12.68
N GLY A 89 -10.00 17.78 13.91
CA GLY A 89 -10.83 17.89 15.11
C GLY A 89 -11.93 16.82 15.21
N LEU A 90 -11.77 15.69 14.52
CA LEU A 90 -12.78 14.61 14.49
C LEU A 90 -12.79 13.77 15.78
N PHE A 91 -11.68 13.73 16.52
CA PHE A 91 -11.51 12.94 17.73
C PHE A 91 -12.10 13.65 18.96
N THR A 92 -13.42 13.75 19.02
CA THR A 92 -14.16 14.40 20.12
C THR A 92 -15.14 13.43 20.78
N GLY A 93 -15.75 13.83 21.90
CA GLY A 93 -16.73 13.02 22.61
C GLY A 93 -16.17 11.64 23.00
N SER A 94 -16.87 10.57 22.62
CA SER A 94 -16.43 9.19 22.87
C SER A 94 -15.12 8.82 22.18
N ALA A 95 -14.71 9.55 21.13
CA ALA A 95 -13.46 9.33 20.39
C ALA A 95 -12.28 10.18 20.90
N ALA A 96 -12.47 10.98 21.97
CA ALA A 96 -11.39 11.84 22.48
C ALA A 96 -10.15 11.04 22.92
N GLY A 97 -10.34 9.83 23.46
CA GLY A 97 -9.24 8.93 23.81
C GLY A 97 -8.45 8.42 22.60
N THR A 98 -9.09 8.33 21.43
CA THR A 98 -8.45 7.89 20.18
C THR A 98 -7.38 8.88 19.71
N ALA A 99 -7.54 10.18 19.98
CA ALA A 99 -6.54 11.20 19.64
C ALA A 99 -5.16 10.90 20.25
N ALA A 100 -5.11 10.30 21.45
CA ALA A 100 -3.86 9.93 22.10
C ALA A 100 -3.17 8.77 21.37
N VAL A 101 -3.93 7.78 20.89
CA VAL A 101 -3.43 6.66 20.10
C VAL A 101 -2.90 7.13 18.75
N VAL A 102 -3.66 7.99 18.07
CA VAL A 102 -3.28 8.61 16.79
C VAL A 102 -2.01 9.46 16.95
N ASN A 103 -1.90 10.23 18.03
CA ASN A 103 -0.68 10.97 18.34
C ASN A 103 0.51 10.07 18.64
N ARG A 104 0.27 8.93 19.27
CA ARG A 104 1.30 7.94 19.57
C ARG A 104 1.83 7.30 18.28
N PHE A 105 0.96 6.85 17.38
CA PHE A 105 1.39 6.26 16.10
C PHE A 105 2.17 7.26 15.24
N LYS A 106 1.74 8.52 15.18
CA LYS A 106 2.54 9.60 14.59
C LYS A 106 3.97 9.65 15.14
N ALA A 107 4.11 9.59 16.47
CA ALA A 107 5.42 9.65 17.12
C ALA A 107 6.26 8.38 16.87
N ASP A 108 5.61 7.22 16.76
CA ASP A 108 6.28 5.98 16.38
C ASP A 108 6.80 6.06 14.92
N HIS A 109 6.03 6.61 13.97
CA HIS A 109 6.53 6.89 12.60
C HIS A 109 7.67 7.92 12.57
N GLU A 110 7.63 8.98 13.39
CA GLU A 110 8.75 9.91 13.53
C GLU A 110 10.02 9.19 14.01
N ALA A 111 9.87 8.20 14.91
CA ALA A 111 10.98 7.37 15.36
C ALA A 111 11.46 6.39 14.26
N HIS A 112 10.55 5.81 13.47
CA HIS A 112 10.88 4.95 12.33
C HIS A 112 11.66 5.72 11.25
N ALA A 113 11.17 6.88 10.83
CA ALA A 113 11.84 7.76 9.87
C ALA A 113 13.26 8.12 10.35
N LYS A 114 13.39 8.51 11.62
CA LYS A 114 14.69 8.83 12.23
C LYS A 114 15.63 7.62 12.27
N ALA A 115 15.13 6.43 12.56
CA ALA A 115 15.93 5.20 12.56
C ALA A 115 16.47 4.89 11.15
N LEU A 116 15.63 4.99 10.13
CA LEU A 116 16.02 4.79 8.73
C LEU A 116 17.04 5.84 8.26
N SER A 117 16.78 7.13 8.52
CA SER A 117 17.74 8.20 8.22
C SER A 117 19.10 7.96 8.89
N GLY A 118 19.11 7.47 10.13
CA GLY A 118 20.32 7.08 10.83
C GLY A 118 21.09 5.97 10.11
N VAL A 119 20.39 4.91 9.67
CA VAL A 119 20.97 3.81 8.91
C VAL A 119 21.54 4.26 7.56
N ILE A 120 20.84 5.13 6.83
CA ILE A 120 21.30 5.71 5.56
C ILE A 120 22.59 6.53 5.80
N THR A 121 22.59 7.37 6.83
CA THR A 121 23.74 8.21 7.19
C THR A 121 24.96 7.37 7.59
N GLU A 122 24.79 6.31 8.39
CA GLU A 122 25.86 5.35 8.73
C GLU A 122 26.49 4.72 7.48
N ALA A 123 25.66 4.45 6.46
CA ALA A 123 26.10 3.94 5.17
C ALA A 123 26.70 5.02 4.24
N LYS A 124 26.79 6.27 4.69
CA LYS A 124 27.22 7.45 3.91
C LYS A 124 26.33 7.78 2.71
N GLY A 125 25.08 7.34 2.75
CA GLY A 125 24.05 7.72 1.78
C GLY A 125 23.46 9.09 2.09
N GLU A 126 22.60 9.57 1.20
CA GLU A 126 21.83 10.80 1.38
C GLU A 126 20.41 10.46 1.86
N THR A 127 19.97 11.08 2.96
CA THR A 127 18.62 10.87 3.51
C THR A 127 17.54 11.48 2.63
N PHE A 128 16.31 10.98 2.75
CA PHE A 128 15.14 11.47 2.04
C PHE A 128 14.01 11.72 3.03
N GLU A 129 13.97 12.92 3.59
CA GLU A 129 13.14 13.27 4.77
C GLU A 129 11.90 14.10 4.40
N CYS A 130 11.12 13.57 3.47
CA CYS A 130 9.86 14.17 3.03
C CYS A 130 8.91 13.10 2.50
N ALA A 131 7.62 13.42 2.48
CA ALA A 131 6.58 12.51 2.04
C ALA A 131 6.74 12.12 0.56
N ASN A 132 6.44 10.87 0.22
CA ASN A 132 6.45 10.41 -1.15
C ASN A 132 5.31 11.06 -1.96
N GLU A 133 5.66 11.85 -2.97
CA GLU A 133 4.68 12.56 -3.78
C GLU A 133 3.75 11.63 -4.55
N GLN A 134 4.23 10.46 -5.01
CA GLN A 134 3.37 9.52 -5.74
C GLN A 134 2.37 8.85 -4.82
N ILE A 135 2.77 8.44 -3.61
CA ILE A 135 1.85 7.90 -2.60
C ILE A 135 0.81 8.95 -2.20
N ASN A 136 1.23 10.21 -2.01
CA ASN A 136 0.30 11.30 -1.76
C ASN A 136 -0.71 11.46 -2.90
N LYS A 137 -0.22 11.53 -4.14
CA LYS A 137 -1.06 11.73 -5.32
C LYS A 137 -2.02 10.58 -5.59
N LEU A 138 -1.57 9.34 -5.42
CA LEU A 138 -2.34 8.15 -5.79
C LEU A 138 -3.30 7.72 -4.69
N TYR A 139 -2.93 7.92 -3.42
CA TYR A 139 -3.66 7.32 -2.31
C TYR A 139 -4.13 8.34 -1.27
N ILE A 140 -3.24 9.13 -0.68
CA ILE A 140 -3.60 9.98 0.48
C ILE A 140 -4.50 11.13 0.06
N ASN A 141 -4.15 11.89 -0.98
CA ASN A 141 -4.96 13.03 -1.43
C ASN A 141 -6.35 12.56 -1.91
N PRO A 142 -6.48 11.52 -2.76
CA PRO A 142 -7.80 10.99 -3.11
C PRO A 142 -8.60 10.50 -1.90
N ALA A 143 -7.95 9.86 -0.92
CA ALA A 143 -8.61 9.45 0.32
C ALA A 143 -9.14 10.65 1.10
N LEU A 144 -8.33 11.69 1.28
CA LEU A 144 -8.75 12.91 1.98
C LEU A 144 -9.87 13.65 1.23
N ASP A 145 -9.83 13.69 -0.10
CA ASP A 145 -10.91 14.26 -0.92
C ASP A 145 -12.23 13.48 -0.74
N LEU A 146 -12.18 12.14 -0.67
CA LEU A 146 -13.35 11.31 -0.40
C LEU A 146 -13.91 11.54 1.02
N ILE A 147 -13.03 11.75 2.01
CA ILE A 147 -13.40 11.96 3.40
C ILE A 147 -14.00 13.35 3.61
N LEU A 148 -13.28 14.38 3.17
CA LEU A 148 -13.56 15.79 3.45
C LEU A 148 -14.46 16.45 2.41
N GLY A 149 -14.59 15.81 1.25
CA GLY A 149 -15.22 16.39 0.07
C GLY A 149 -14.26 17.30 -0.70
N ASN A 150 -14.48 17.36 -2.01
CA ASN A 150 -13.77 18.25 -2.92
C ASN A 150 -14.78 18.82 -3.92
N LYS A 151 -15.16 20.08 -3.74
CA LYS A 151 -16.18 20.74 -4.56
C LYS A 151 -15.77 20.87 -6.02
N ASP A 152 -14.50 21.15 -6.27
CA ASP A 152 -13.97 21.33 -7.63
C ASP A 152 -13.97 20.00 -8.40
N ALA A 153 -13.77 18.89 -7.69
CA ALA A 153 -13.87 17.54 -8.24
C ALA A 153 -15.30 16.94 -8.19
N GLY A 154 -16.29 17.66 -7.65
CA GLY A 154 -17.66 17.15 -7.50
C GLY A 154 -17.80 16.02 -6.47
N ILE A 155 -16.85 15.90 -5.53
CA ILE A 155 -16.82 14.86 -4.50
C ILE A 155 -17.54 15.39 -3.25
N ALA A 156 -18.61 14.71 -2.84
CA ALA A 156 -19.30 15.00 -1.59
C ALA A 156 -18.49 14.50 -0.39
N ALA A 157 -18.53 15.25 0.71
CA ALA A 157 -17.93 14.83 1.97
C ALA A 157 -18.60 13.57 2.52
N SER A 158 -17.82 12.77 3.27
CA SER A 158 -18.33 11.60 3.95
C SER A 158 -19.37 11.95 5.01
N ASP A 159 -20.39 11.09 5.14
CA ASP A 159 -21.35 11.16 6.23
C ASP A 159 -20.76 10.59 7.55
N THR A 160 -19.64 9.85 7.47
CA THR A 160 -18.96 9.20 8.59
C THR A 160 -17.44 9.48 8.54
N PRO A 161 -17.00 10.74 8.64
CA PRO A 161 -15.60 11.10 8.39
C PRO A 161 -14.63 10.51 9.41
N LEU A 162 -15.04 10.31 10.66
CA LEU A 162 -14.21 9.65 11.67
C LEU A 162 -13.93 8.18 11.30
N ASP A 163 -14.96 7.45 10.90
CA ASP A 163 -14.83 6.04 10.51
C ASP A 163 -13.92 5.89 9.29
N ASP A 164 -14.05 6.80 8.31
CA ASP A 164 -13.21 6.77 7.11
C ASP A 164 -11.75 7.17 7.39
N VAL A 165 -11.50 8.10 8.32
CA VAL A 165 -10.15 8.42 8.79
C VAL A 165 -9.51 7.20 9.47
N MET A 166 -10.26 6.47 10.29
CA MET A 166 -9.76 5.25 10.92
C MET A 166 -9.47 4.15 9.88
N ALA A 167 -10.32 4.01 8.86
CA ALA A 167 -10.10 3.08 7.75
C ALA A 167 -8.86 3.46 6.93
N LEU A 168 -8.64 4.74 6.64
CA LEU A 168 -7.43 5.24 5.97
C LEU A 168 -6.18 4.94 6.80
N ALA A 169 -6.22 5.21 8.11
CA ALA A 169 -5.11 4.89 9.01
C ALA A 169 -4.77 3.39 8.95
N LEU A 170 -5.77 2.52 9.08
CA LEU A 170 -5.57 1.06 8.97
C LEU A 170 -4.93 0.67 7.62
N GLY A 171 -5.37 1.28 6.53
CA GLY A 171 -4.81 1.07 5.20
C GLY A 171 -3.34 1.47 5.12
N LEU A 172 -2.96 2.61 5.70
CA LEU A 172 -1.57 3.09 5.74
C LEU A 172 -0.67 2.21 6.60
N GLU A 173 -1.12 1.76 7.78
CA GLU A 173 -0.33 0.84 8.61
C GLU A 173 -0.10 -0.50 7.90
N THR A 174 -1.12 -1.00 7.21
CA THR A 174 -1.01 -2.23 6.42
C THR A 174 -0.05 -2.04 5.26
N LEU A 175 -0.11 -0.90 4.58
CA LEU A 175 0.79 -0.54 3.48
C LEU A 175 2.25 -0.47 3.95
N ALA A 176 2.49 0.13 5.11
CA ALA A 176 3.81 0.21 5.71
C ALA A 176 4.34 -1.20 6.07
N ALA A 177 3.54 -2.00 6.77
CA ALA A 177 3.88 -3.38 7.13
C ALA A 177 4.25 -4.24 5.91
N GLU A 178 3.43 -4.21 4.86
CA GLU A 178 3.66 -4.96 3.62
C GLU A 178 4.90 -4.46 2.87
N THR A 179 5.15 -3.14 2.88
CA THR A 179 6.36 -2.55 2.28
C THR A 179 7.61 -3.08 2.96
N TYR A 180 7.65 -3.10 4.30
CA TYR A 180 8.79 -3.64 5.04
C TYR A 180 8.97 -5.14 4.82
N GLN A 181 7.87 -5.91 4.78
CA GLN A 181 7.94 -7.33 4.44
C GLN A 181 8.55 -7.57 3.06
N PHE A 182 8.12 -6.79 2.07
CA PHE A 182 8.64 -6.86 0.72
C PHE A 182 10.14 -6.53 0.68
N TYR A 183 10.55 -5.46 1.36
CA TYR A 183 11.94 -4.97 1.36
C TYR A 183 12.91 -5.94 2.02
N VAL A 184 12.49 -6.74 3.00
CA VAL A 184 13.33 -7.80 3.59
C VAL A 184 13.91 -8.73 2.53
N SER A 185 13.17 -9.00 1.45
CA SER A 185 13.64 -9.85 0.35
C SER A 185 14.62 -9.16 -0.60
N LEU A 186 14.62 -7.83 -0.64
CA LEU A 186 15.41 -7.03 -1.56
C LEU A 186 16.71 -6.50 -0.93
N LEU A 187 16.66 -6.14 0.34
CA LEU A 187 17.81 -5.61 1.08
C LEU A 187 18.95 -6.62 1.10
N SER A 188 20.16 -6.17 0.75
CA SER A 188 21.31 -7.05 0.57
C SER A 188 21.97 -7.47 1.89
N GLN A 189 21.91 -6.61 2.91
CA GLN A 189 22.61 -6.79 4.17
C GLN A 189 21.69 -7.31 5.30
N PRO A 190 22.13 -8.31 6.10
CA PRO A 190 21.36 -8.82 7.22
C PRO A 190 20.91 -7.76 8.25
N LYS A 191 21.78 -6.79 8.57
CA LYS A 191 21.45 -5.69 9.50
C LYS A 191 20.27 -4.86 8.98
N LEU A 192 20.23 -4.59 7.67
CA LEU A 192 19.16 -3.81 7.05
C LEU A 192 17.85 -4.59 7.03
N ARG A 193 17.89 -5.90 6.73
CA ARG A 193 16.71 -6.77 6.84
C ARG A 193 16.14 -6.80 8.25
N ALA A 194 17.02 -6.88 9.26
CA ALA A 194 16.60 -6.86 10.66
C ALA A 194 15.94 -5.53 11.05
N ALA A 195 16.49 -4.40 10.60
CA ALA A 195 15.90 -3.08 10.82
C ALA A 195 14.52 -2.96 10.15
N ALA A 196 14.41 -3.34 8.88
CA ALA A 196 13.14 -3.34 8.14
C ALA A 196 12.08 -4.24 8.82
N MET A 197 12.47 -5.45 9.23
CA MET A 197 11.55 -6.37 9.92
C MET A 197 11.08 -5.82 11.28
N GLY A 198 11.97 -5.17 12.03
CA GLY A 198 11.63 -4.56 13.31
C GLY A 198 10.66 -3.38 13.21
N ILE A 199 10.73 -2.61 12.11
CA ILE A 199 9.73 -1.57 11.84
C ILE A 199 8.42 -2.22 11.36
N GLY A 200 8.47 -3.15 10.40
CA GLY A 200 7.29 -3.85 9.89
C GLY A 200 6.47 -4.57 10.98
N GLU A 201 7.10 -5.09 12.04
CA GLU A 201 6.41 -5.64 13.21
C GLU A 201 5.61 -4.58 13.98
N GLN A 202 6.16 -3.38 14.14
CA GLN A 202 5.49 -2.27 14.81
C GLN A 202 4.29 -1.78 13.99
N GLU A 203 4.43 -1.62 12.67
CA GLU A 203 3.32 -1.22 11.79
C GLU A 203 2.22 -2.28 11.77
N SER A 204 2.57 -3.56 11.78
CA SER A 204 1.59 -4.65 11.89
C SER A 204 0.81 -4.59 13.21
N ARG A 205 1.45 -4.15 14.29
CA ARG A 205 0.77 -3.94 15.58
C ARG A 205 -0.12 -2.70 15.56
N HIS A 206 0.29 -1.62 14.91
CA HIS A 206 -0.57 -0.45 14.70
C HIS A 206 -1.83 -0.83 13.93
N ALA A 207 -1.68 -1.57 12.82
CA ALA A 207 -2.78 -2.08 12.02
C ALA A 207 -3.72 -2.99 12.85
N ALA A 208 -3.19 -3.89 13.66
CA ALA A 208 -4.00 -4.74 14.53
C ALA A 208 -4.82 -3.95 15.57
N VAL A 209 -4.23 -2.91 16.16
CA VAL A 209 -4.92 -2.01 17.10
C VAL A 209 -6.04 -1.24 16.40
N LEU A 210 -5.78 -0.70 15.21
CA LEU A 210 -6.80 0.02 14.43
C LEU A 210 -7.93 -0.90 13.98
N ALA A 211 -7.61 -2.11 13.54
CA ALA A 211 -8.62 -3.09 13.16
C ALA A 211 -9.57 -3.41 14.32
N GLN A 212 -9.04 -3.56 15.54
CA GLN A 212 -9.86 -3.77 16.74
C GLN A 212 -10.59 -2.51 17.22
N ALA A 213 -10.06 -1.32 16.95
CA ALA A 213 -10.79 -0.07 17.19
C ALA A 213 -12.00 0.08 16.24
N ILE A 214 -11.85 -0.33 14.98
CA ILE A 214 -12.89 -0.25 13.94
C ILE A 214 -13.91 -1.38 14.09
N ASN A 215 -13.46 -2.61 14.35
CA ASN A 215 -14.29 -3.79 14.49
C ASN A 215 -13.90 -4.56 15.77
N PRO A 216 -14.41 -4.14 16.94
CA PRO A 216 -13.96 -4.67 18.21
C PRO A 216 -14.44 -6.09 18.49
N GLY A 217 -13.63 -6.83 19.24
CA GLY A 217 -13.99 -8.14 19.78
C GLY A 217 -13.68 -9.29 18.82
N ILE A 218 -14.09 -10.50 19.22
CA ILE A 218 -13.69 -11.74 18.54
C ILE A 218 -14.18 -11.81 17.08
N ALA A 219 -15.29 -11.14 16.78
CA ALA A 219 -15.84 -11.08 15.42
C ALA A 219 -14.95 -10.26 14.46
N GLY A 220 -14.10 -9.36 14.97
CA GLY A 220 -13.16 -8.58 14.18
C GLY A 220 -11.74 -9.14 14.12
N ILE A 221 -11.51 -10.34 14.63
CA ILE A 221 -10.20 -11.01 14.49
C ILE A 221 -10.00 -11.50 13.06
N GLY A 222 -11.01 -12.15 12.48
CA GLY A 222 -10.98 -12.64 11.11
C GLY A 222 -11.93 -11.88 10.18
N PRO A 223 -11.84 -12.10 8.87
CA PRO A 223 -12.85 -11.64 7.93
C PRO A 223 -14.24 -12.12 8.38
N SER A 224 -15.17 -11.18 8.54
CA SER A 224 -16.49 -11.45 9.06
C SER A 224 -17.54 -10.62 8.34
N THR A 225 -18.81 -11.00 8.50
CA THR A 225 -19.95 -10.29 7.94
C THR A 225 -20.83 -9.76 9.06
N ASN A 226 -21.45 -8.60 8.82
CA ASN A 226 -22.44 -8.03 9.72
C ASN A 226 -23.75 -8.81 9.58
N GLU A 227 -24.22 -9.42 10.67
CA GLU A 227 -25.42 -10.27 10.67
C GLU A 227 -26.70 -9.53 10.27
N LYS A 228 -26.78 -8.21 10.52
CA LYS A 228 -27.97 -7.40 10.21
C LYS A 228 -28.01 -6.96 8.76
N THR A 229 -26.86 -6.67 8.17
CA THR A 229 -26.79 -6.13 6.80
C THR A 229 -26.36 -7.15 5.76
N GLY A 230 -25.80 -8.30 6.19
CA GLY A 230 -25.19 -9.31 5.32
C GLY A 230 -23.91 -8.85 4.63
N LYS A 231 -23.44 -7.62 4.89
CA LYS A 231 -22.24 -7.05 4.26
C LYS A 231 -20.97 -7.43 5.03
N PRO A 232 -19.79 -7.49 4.38
CA PRO A 232 -18.52 -7.64 5.08
C PRO A 232 -18.33 -6.54 6.14
N ASN A 233 -17.76 -6.91 7.29
CA ASN A 233 -17.35 -5.94 8.30
C ASN A 233 -16.16 -5.11 7.80
N PRO A 234 -16.01 -3.86 8.27
CA PRO A 234 -15.08 -2.89 7.70
C PRO A 234 -13.60 -3.17 7.99
N ALA A 235 -13.28 -4.03 8.97
CA ALA A 235 -11.90 -4.37 9.31
C ALA A 235 -11.79 -5.77 9.93
N ALA A 236 -10.62 -6.38 9.76
CA ALA A 236 -10.17 -7.57 10.47
C ALA A 236 -8.70 -7.39 10.86
N VAL A 237 -8.23 -8.10 11.89
CA VAL A 237 -6.82 -8.09 12.25
C VAL A 237 -6.01 -8.62 11.05
N PRO A 238 -5.05 -7.85 10.52
CA PRO A 238 -4.29 -8.30 9.36
C PRO A 238 -3.40 -9.50 9.74
N GLY A 239 -2.95 -10.23 8.71
CA GLY A 239 -1.87 -11.20 8.88
C GLY A 239 -0.60 -10.52 9.43
N PRO A 240 0.39 -11.29 9.93
CA PRO A 240 1.56 -10.75 10.62
C PRO A 240 2.35 -9.67 9.87
N PHE A 241 2.18 -9.59 8.55
CA PHE A 241 2.78 -8.58 7.67
C PHE A 241 1.85 -8.19 6.50
N GLY A 242 0.54 -8.47 6.59
CA GLY A 242 -0.41 -8.29 5.49
C GLY A 242 -0.34 -9.38 4.41
N SER A 243 -0.95 -9.12 3.26
CA SER A 243 -0.83 -9.95 2.06
C SER A 243 -0.28 -9.04 0.97
N LEU A 244 0.90 -9.31 0.41
CA LEU A 244 1.60 -8.47 -0.58
C LEU A 244 0.82 -8.12 -1.90
N GLY A 245 -0.50 -8.27 -1.92
CA GLY A 245 -1.38 -7.72 -2.95
C GLY A 245 -2.10 -6.46 -2.49
N THR A 246 -3.18 -6.13 -3.19
CA THR A 246 -3.90 -4.87 -3.03
C THR A 246 -4.53 -4.69 -1.65
N ILE A 247 -4.31 -3.53 -1.04
CA ILE A 247 -5.01 -3.08 0.16
C ILE A 247 -6.24 -2.27 -0.26
N ALA A 248 -7.42 -2.85 -0.10
CA ALA A 248 -8.68 -2.20 -0.43
C ALA A 248 -9.24 -1.41 0.76
N VAL A 249 -9.33 -0.09 0.62
CA VAL A 249 -9.87 0.82 1.64
C VAL A 249 -11.16 1.47 1.15
N ALA A 250 -12.27 1.19 1.83
CA ALA A 250 -13.58 1.73 1.47
C ALA A 250 -13.82 3.08 2.18
N LEU A 251 -13.91 4.17 1.43
CA LEU A 251 -13.94 5.54 1.93
C LEU A 251 -15.05 6.40 1.29
N GLY A 252 -15.46 7.44 2.02
CA GLY A 252 -16.30 8.51 1.53
C GLY A 252 -17.79 8.24 1.63
N LYS A 253 -18.56 9.11 0.99
CA LYS A 253 -20.02 9.02 0.98
C LYS A 253 -20.50 7.75 0.24
N PRO A 254 -21.40 6.95 0.85
CA PRO A 254 -21.98 5.81 0.16
C PRO A 254 -22.81 6.23 -1.06
N ASN A 255 -22.76 5.44 -2.13
CA ASN A 255 -23.65 5.58 -3.27
C ASN A 255 -25.09 5.11 -2.95
N GLU A 256 -26.00 5.16 -3.93
CA GLU A 256 -27.41 4.75 -3.75
C GLU A 256 -27.57 3.28 -3.31
N ALA A 257 -26.61 2.41 -3.62
CA ALA A 257 -26.57 1.02 -3.17
C ALA A 257 -25.95 0.84 -1.75
N GLY A 258 -25.56 1.95 -1.12
CA GLY A 258 -24.93 1.97 0.19
C GLY A 258 -23.50 1.44 0.19
N ASN A 259 -22.78 1.57 -0.93
CA ASN A 259 -21.37 1.17 -1.04
C ASN A 259 -20.48 2.42 -1.11
N LYS A 260 -19.38 2.40 -0.36
CA LYS A 260 -18.34 3.44 -0.40
C LYS A 260 -17.39 3.21 -1.57
N THR A 261 -16.69 4.26 -1.99
CA THR A 261 -15.63 4.18 -3.00
C THR A 261 -14.49 3.34 -2.44
N THR A 262 -14.00 2.36 -3.20
CA THR A 262 -12.84 1.55 -2.79
C THR A 262 -11.57 2.13 -3.42
N LEU A 263 -10.66 2.59 -2.57
CA LEU A 263 -9.30 2.97 -2.93
C LEU A 263 -8.40 1.74 -2.79
N ASN A 264 -7.70 1.39 -3.87
CA ASN A 264 -6.82 0.24 -3.92
C ASN A 264 -5.36 0.72 -3.78
N MET A 265 -4.79 0.51 -2.61
CA MET A 265 -3.41 0.89 -2.30
C MET A 265 -2.48 -0.30 -2.56
N GLU A 266 -1.26 0.01 -3.00
CA GLU A 266 -0.22 -0.96 -3.32
C GLU A 266 1.10 -0.49 -2.74
N THR A 267 1.97 -1.43 -2.37
CA THR A 267 3.34 -1.12 -1.93
C THR A 267 4.11 -0.32 -2.99
N PRO A 268 5.10 0.52 -2.59
CA PRO A 268 5.83 1.36 -3.53
C PRO A 268 6.43 0.57 -4.71
N SER A 269 5.99 0.91 -5.91
CA SER A 269 6.52 0.37 -7.16
C SER A 269 7.63 1.27 -7.74
N LEU A 270 8.31 0.84 -8.81
CA LEU A 270 9.49 1.53 -9.35
C LEU A 270 9.28 3.03 -9.62
N ASN A 271 8.10 3.46 -10.04
CA ASN A 271 7.80 4.87 -10.33
C ASN A 271 7.61 5.73 -9.07
N SER A 272 7.51 5.10 -7.89
CA SER A 272 7.34 5.73 -6.59
C SER A 272 8.58 5.60 -5.71
N MET A 273 9.68 5.04 -6.20
CA MET A 273 10.91 4.90 -5.41
C MET A 273 11.70 6.21 -5.36
N ALA A 274 12.29 6.50 -4.20
CA ALA A 274 13.11 7.68 -3.94
C ALA A 274 14.55 7.46 -4.40
N TYR A 275 14.76 7.42 -5.72
CA TYR A 275 16.10 7.35 -6.32
C TYR A 275 16.97 8.56 -5.98
N GLU A 276 18.25 8.48 -6.31
CA GLU A 276 19.28 9.50 -6.02
C GLU A 276 18.96 10.86 -6.67
N TYR A 277 18.25 10.84 -7.80
CA TYR A 277 17.79 12.05 -8.49
C TYR A 277 16.53 12.67 -7.87
N ALA A 278 15.80 11.92 -7.03
CA ALA A 278 14.67 12.48 -6.29
C ALA A 278 15.22 13.35 -5.16
N LYS A 279 14.63 14.54 -4.99
CA LYS A 279 14.95 15.47 -3.90
C LYS A 279 13.67 15.89 -3.22
N CYS A 280 13.75 16.14 -1.91
CA CYS A 280 12.68 16.79 -1.19
C CYS A 280 12.51 18.22 -1.71
N SER A 281 11.26 18.59 -1.99
CA SER A 281 10.85 19.90 -2.49
C SER A 281 10.56 20.90 -1.36
#